data_AF-A0A2D8L7P8-F1
#
_entry.id   AF-A0A2D8L7P8-F1
#
_cell.length_a   1.000
_cell.length_b   1.000
_cell.length_c   1.000
_cell.angle_alpha   90.00
_cell.angle_beta   90.00
_cell.angle_gamma   90.00
#
_symmetry.space_group_name_H-M   'P 1'
#
loop_
_entity.id
_entity.type
_entity.pdbx_description
1 polymer ?
#
loop_
_entity_poly.entity_id
_entity_poly.type
_entity_poly.pdbx_seq_one_letter_code
_entity_poly.pdbx_strand_id
1 'polypeptide(L)'
;MTHPRCTNCHVGDDGRPGWDGLGKGTGVLHGMNIVAGASRIGAETLPCRTCHLSRAPVLQRPHAPPAVNDAWRLPPAALGWRGLSGSALCRKLRDPARTDGRDAAALAAHVRISAFVAWSFAPGPGRTVPPGGVTSLAQAILEWGRAGAPCRGDP
;
A
#
# COMPACT_ATOMS: atom_id res chain seq x y z
N MET A 1 -7.82 -2.63 -3.15
CA MET A 1 -7.06 -2.31 -1.92
C MET A 1 -6.51 -3.53 -1.18
N THR A 2 -7.03 -4.75 -1.44
CA THR A 2 -6.51 -6.02 -0.87
C THR A 2 -5.40 -6.67 -1.70
N HIS A 3 -5.11 -6.15 -2.89
CA HIS A 3 -4.05 -6.66 -3.75
C HIS A 3 -2.66 -6.51 -3.08
N PRO A 4 -1.71 -7.45 -3.29
CA PRO A 4 -0.37 -7.40 -2.71
C PRO A 4 0.38 -6.08 -2.89
N ARG A 5 0.17 -5.37 -4.00
CA ARG A 5 0.80 -4.04 -4.20
C ARG A 5 0.40 -3.01 -3.14
N CYS A 6 -0.77 -3.14 -2.54
CA CYS A 6 -1.19 -2.31 -1.41
C CYS A 6 -0.78 -2.96 -0.08
N THR A 7 -1.16 -4.23 0.12
CA THR A 7 -1.01 -4.89 1.43
C THR A 7 0.44 -5.15 1.83
N ASN A 8 1.38 -5.24 0.88
CA ASN A 8 2.80 -5.36 1.19
C ASN A 8 3.37 -4.14 1.92
N CYS A 9 2.74 -2.96 1.80
CA CYS A 9 3.16 -1.74 2.51
C CYS A 9 2.22 -1.41 3.69
N HIS A 10 0.93 -1.72 3.58
CA HIS A 10 -0.08 -1.47 4.61
C HIS A 10 -0.08 -2.55 5.70
N VAL A 11 1.00 -2.64 6.47
CA VAL A 11 1.29 -3.75 7.39
C VAL A 11 0.95 -3.47 8.86
N GLY A 12 0.74 -2.20 9.22
CA GLY A 12 0.31 -1.81 10.55
C GLY A 12 1.46 -1.72 11.55
N ASP A 13 1.17 -2.01 12.82
CA ASP A 13 2.12 -1.83 13.92
C ASP A 13 3.31 -2.80 13.89
N ASP A 14 3.21 -3.90 13.14
CA ASP A 14 4.33 -4.82 12.97
C ASP A 14 5.50 -4.17 12.20
N GLY A 15 5.22 -3.14 11.38
CA GLY A 15 6.19 -2.45 10.55
C GLY A 15 6.96 -3.36 9.58
N ARG A 16 6.45 -4.57 9.28
CA ARG A 16 7.16 -5.60 8.50
C ARG A 16 6.58 -5.75 7.10
N PRO A 17 7.21 -5.15 6.07
CA PRO A 17 6.68 -5.19 4.71
C PRO A 17 6.60 -6.61 4.14
N GLY A 18 5.65 -6.82 3.25
CA GLY A 18 5.42 -8.09 2.56
C GLY A 18 6.13 -8.20 1.19
N TRP A 19 6.22 -9.42 0.69
CA TRP A 19 6.70 -9.79 -0.65
C TRP A 19 5.67 -10.60 -1.44
N ASP A 20 4.40 -10.52 -1.05
CA ASP A 20 3.32 -11.22 -1.73
C ASP A 20 3.20 -10.74 -3.19
N GLY A 21 2.78 -11.65 -4.07
CA GLY A 21 2.65 -11.38 -5.51
C GLY A 21 3.96 -11.31 -6.29
N LEU A 22 5.06 -11.87 -5.75
CA LEU A 22 6.36 -12.02 -6.43
C LEU A 22 6.70 -13.50 -6.76
N GLY A 23 5.71 -14.39 -6.76
CA GLY A 23 5.93 -15.83 -6.97
C GLY A 23 6.62 -16.54 -5.80
N LYS A 24 6.62 -15.93 -4.60
CA LYS A 24 7.26 -16.48 -3.39
C LYS A 24 6.29 -17.18 -2.44
N GLY A 25 5.01 -17.28 -2.80
CA GLY A 25 3.93 -17.74 -1.93
C GLY A 25 3.09 -16.59 -1.38
N THR A 26 2.26 -16.90 -0.38
CA THR A 26 1.39 -15.95 0.34
C THR A 26 1.87 -15.79 1.78
N GLY A 27 1.66 -14.60 2.36
CA GLY A 27 2.11 -14.27 3.70
C GLY A 27 3.62 -14.01 3.79
N VAL A 28 4.35 -13.97 2.66
CA VAL A 28 5.80 -13.86 2.66
C VAL A 28 6.23 -12.46 3.04
N LEU A 29 7.17 -12.35 3.98
CA LEU A 29 7.76 -11.09 4.38
C LEU A 29 8.92 -10.70 3.49
N HIS A 30 9.24 -9.40 3.51
CA HIS A 30 10.42 -8.87 2.86
C HIS A 30 11.68 -9.61 3.35
N GLY A 31 12.42 -10.24 2.43
CA GLY A 31 13.49 -11.20 2.78
C GLY A 31 14.72 -10.58 3.44
N MET A 32 14.87 -9.26 3.35
CA MET A 32 15.87 -8.52 4.13
C MET A 32 15.47 -8.34 5.61
N ASN A 33 14.28 -8.83 6.00
CA ASN A 33 13.75 -8.80 7.38
C ASN A 33 13.82 -7.41 8.04
N ILE A 34 13.57 -6.36 7.26
CA ILE A 34 13.56 -4.97 7.74
C ILE A 34 12.27 -4.73 8.55
N VAL A 35 12.42 -4.09 9.71
CA VAL A 35 11.31 -3.59 10.54
C VAL A 35 11.37 -2.06 10.50
N ALA A 36 10.28 -1.42 10.09
CA ALA A 36 10.26 0.03 9.88
C ALA A 36 10.09 0.86 11.15
N GLY A 37 9.66 0.23 12.26
CA GLY A 37 9.46 0.89 13.55
C GLY A 37 8.56 2.13 13.47
N ALA A 38 8.70 3.02 14.45
CA ALA A 38 7.94 4.27 14.52
C ALA A 38 8.32 5.27 13.41
N SER A 39 9.58 5.24 12.95
CA SER A 39 10.09 6.12 11.90
C SER A 39 9.49 5.79 10.52
N ARG A 40 9.04 4.55 10.33
CA ARG A 40 8.45 3.99 9.09
C ARG A 40 9.41 3.94 7.90
N ILE A 41 10.69 4.27 8.08
CA ILE A 41 11.68 4.38 6.99
C ILE A 41 12.59 3.16 6.88
N GLY A 42 12.26 2.05 7.57
CA GLY A 42 13.13 0.89 7.73
C GLY A 42 13.86 0.92 9.08
N ALA A 43 14.86 0.07 9.25
CA ALA A 43 15.76 0.18 10.40
C ALA A 43 16.59 1.47 10.24
N GLU A 44 16.79 2.22 11.31
CA GLU A 44 17.45 3.54 11.22
C GLU A 44 18.90 3.44 10.71
N THR A 45 19.58 2.34 10.99
CA THR A 45 20.92 2.00 10.47
C THR A 45 20.90 1.45 9.04
N LEU A 46 19.74 1.05 8.53
CA LEU A 46 19.55 0.49 7.19
C LEU A 46 18.19 0.91 6.61
N PRO A 47 18.04 2.20 6.25
CA PRO A 47 16.76 2.73 5.79
C PRO A 47 16.37 2.17 4.41
N CYS A 48 15.08 2.19 4.09
CA CYS A 48 14.53 1.68 2.84
C CYS A 48 15.27 2.22 1.60
N ARG A 49 15.67 3.49 1.64
CA ARG A 49 16.38 4.16 0.53
C ARG A 49 17.73 3.54 0.17
N THR A 50 18.32 2.72 1.04
CA THR A 50 19.57 1.99 0.74
C THR A 50 19.38 1.03 -0.43
N CYS A 51 18.21 0.40 -0.53
CA CYS A 51 17.88 -0.52 -1.63
C CYS A 51 16.88 0.09 -2.63
N HIS A 52 15.94 0.88 -2.14
CA HIS A 52 14.89 1.50 -2.95
C HIS A 52 15.32 2.87 -3.44
N LEU A 53 15.95 2.91 -4.62
CA LEU A 53 16.47 4.14 -5.21
C LEU A 53 15.41 4.83 -6.10
N SER A 54 15.51 6.14 -6.23
CA SER A 54 14.61 6.95 -7.07
C SER A 54 14.90 6.86 -8.57
N ARG A 55 16.02 6.23 -8.98
CA ARG A 55 16.49 6.16 -10.38
C ARG A 55 15.83 5.01 -11.14
N ALA A 56 14.67 5.28 -11.72
CA ALA A 56 13.83 4.30 -12.41
C ALA A 56 14.53 3.49 -13.55
N PRO A 57 15.38 4.06 -14.44
CA PRO A 57 15.91 3.28 -15.57
C PRO A 57 16.82 2.11 -15.14
N VAL A 58 17.49 2.22 -13.99
CA VAL A 58 18.42 1.19 -13.50
C VAL A 58 17.67 0.06 -12.79
N LEU A 59 16.46 0.33 -12.27
CA LEU A 59 15.70 -0.58 -11.40
C LEU A 59 14.42 -1.15 -12.04
N GLN A 60 14.22 -0.98 -13.35
CA GLN A 60 13.12 -1.60 -14.11
C GLN A 60 13.47 -3.01 -14.64
N ARG A 61 14.34 -3.75 -13.96
CA ARG A 61 14.64 -5.15 -14.28
C ARG A 61 13.83 -6.10 -13.40
N PRO A 62 13.61 -7.35 -13.84
CA PRO A 62 13.04 -8.38 -12.99
C PRO A 62 13.74 -8.44 -11.63
N HIS A 63 12.97 -8.62 -10.56
CA HIS A 63 13.44 -8.75 -9.17
C HIS A 63 14.18 -7.55 -8.55
N ALA A 64 14.39 -6.45 -9.28
CA ALA A 64 14.94 -5.23 -8.68
C ALA A 64 14.01 -4.70 -7.56
N PRO A 65 14.52 -3.89 -6.61
CA PRO A 65 13.66 -3.16 -5.70
C PRO A 65 12.74 -2.20 -6.47
N PRO A 66 11.48 -2.00 -6.02
CA PRO A 66 10.65 -0.90 -6.44
C PRO A 66 11.39 0.45 -6.40
N ALA A 67 11.19 1.26 -7.44
CA ALA A 67 11.82 2.56 -7.59
C ALA A 67 10.73 3.63 -7.75
N VAL A 68 10.62 4.49 -6.74
CA VAL A 68 9.68 5.61 -6.69
C VAL A 68 10.49 6.85 -6.33
N ASN A 69 10.26 7.95 -7.06
CA ASN A 69 10.92 9.22 -6.82
C ASN A 69 10.20 10.02 -5.71
N ASP A 70 10.18 9.46 -4.51
CA ASP A 70 9.58 10.04 -3.30
C ASP A 70 10.32 9.48 -2.07
N ALA A 71 10.08 10.04 -0.88
CA ALA A 71 10.67 9.60 0.37
C ALA A 71 10.09 8.24 0.80
N TRP A 72 10.87 7.18 0.58
CA TRP A 72 10.53 5.80 0.94
C TRP A 72 10.20 5.64 2.43
N ARG A 73 8.94 5.26 2.68
CA ARG A 73 8.42 4.98 4.03
C ARG A 73 7.16 4.12 3.93
N LEU A 74 6.87 3.36 4.98
CA LEU A 74 5.58 2.71 5.13
C LEU A 74 4.47 3.75 5.44
N PRO A 75 3.21 3.47 5.09
CA PRO A 75 2.05 4.20 5.60
C PRO A 75 2.05 4.25 7.14
N PRO A 76 1.39 5.25 7.76
CA PRO A 76 1.10 5.22 9.19
C PRO A 76 0.51 3.87 9.61
N ALA A 77 0.85 3.41 10.82
CA ALA A 77 0.43 2.09 11.30
C ALA A 77 -1.10 1.95 11.40
N ALA A 78 -1.82 3.05 11.67
CA ALA A 78 -3.27 3.10 11.59
C ALA A 78 -3.82 2.72 10.20
N LEU A 79 -3.04 2.85 9.12
CA LEU A 79 -3.40 2.36 7.78
C LEU A 79 -2.93 0.92 7.53
N GLY A 80 -2.70 0.10 8.56
CA GLY A 80 -2.41 -1.32 8.42
C GLY A 80 -3.65 -2.16 8.12
N TRP A 81 -3.64 -2.92 7.03
CA TRP A 81 -4.74 -3.83 6.68
C TRP A 81 -4.32 -5.11 5.95
N ARG A 82 -3.02 -5.43 5.95
CA ARG A 82 -2.53 -6.72 5.49
C ARG A 82 -3.23 -7.83 6.27
N GLY A 83 -3.74 -8.84 5.56
CA GLY A 83 -4.47 -9.97 6.15
C GLY A 83 -5.94 -9.70 6.47
N LEU A 84 -6.44 -8.46 6.36
CA LEU A 84 -7.87 -8.21 6.54
C LEU A 84 -8.69 -8.76 5.37
N SER A 85 -9.86 -9.33 5.68
CA SER A 85 -10.88 -9.64 4.67
C SER A 85 -11.43 -8.35 4.06
N GLY A 86 -12.07 -8.45 2.88
CA GLY A 86 -12.69 -7.30 2.23
C GLY A 86 -13.72 -6.57 3.10
N SER A 87 -14.53 -7.31 3.87
CA SER A 87 -15.52 -6.73 4.78
C SER A 87 -14.88 -6.06 6.00
N ALA A 88 -13.82 -6.64 6.57
CA ALA A 88 -13.06 -6.03 7.65
C ALA A 88 -12.34 -4.76 7.19
N LEU A 89 -11.75 -4.78 5.99
CA LEU A 89 -11.14 -3.61 5.37
C LEU A 89 -12.16 -2.50 5.12
N CYS A 90 -13.33 -2.83 4.57
CA CYS A 90 -14.39 -1.84 4.35
C CYS A 90 -14.76 -1.11 5.65
N ARG A 91 -15.05 -1.87 6.71
CA ARG A 91 -15.40 -1.29 8.02
C ARG A 91 -14.28 -0.45 8.61
N LYS A 92 -13.02 -0.82 8.36
CA LYS A 92 -11.86 -0.02 8.77
C LYS A 92 -11.78 1.29 8.00
N LEU A 93 -11.88 1.24 6.67
CA LEU A 93 -11.76 2.44 5.81
C LEU A 93 -12.91 3.42 6.02
N ARG A 94 -14.07 2.94 6.46
CA ARG A 94 -15.25 3.77 6.76
C ARG A 94 -15.05 4.66 7.98
N ASP A 95 -14.19 4.27 8.92
CA ASP A 95 -14.02 4.92 10.21
C ASP A 95 -12.75 5.79 10.22
N PRO A 96 -12.87 7.14 10.18
CA PRO A 96 -11.71 8.04 10.18
C PRO A 96 -10.78 7.86 11.38
N ALA A 97 -11.31 7.43 12.54
CA ALA A 97 -10.48 7.15 13.72
C ALA A 97 -9.52 5.98 13.48
N ARG A 98 -9.83 5.11 12.51
CA ARG A 98 -9.04 3.94 12.13
C ARG A 98 -8.27 4.12 10.82
N THR A 99 -8.28 5.31 10.23
CA THR A 99 -7.57 5.65 8.99
C THR A 99 -6.66 6.86 9.14
N ASP A 100 -6.24 7.17 10.37
CA ASP A 100 -5.40 8.35 10.67
C ASP A 100 -6.09 9.64 10.18
N GLY A 101 -7.37 9.77 10.53
CA GLY A 101 -8.22 10.93 10.24
C GLY A 101 -8.74 11.02 8.80
N ARG A 102 -8.50 10.01 7.95
CA ARG A 102 -8.88 10.08 6.52
C ARG A 102 -10.30 9.60 6.29
N ASP A 103 -11.17 10.52 5.88
CA ASP A 103 -12.45 10.20 5.27
C ASP A 103 -12.31 9.69 3.82
N ALA A 104 -13.43 9.39 3.16
CA ALA A 104 -13.42 8.90 1.78
C ALA A 104 -12.78 9.90 0.79
N ALA A 105 -12.97 11.20 0.98
CA ALA A 105 -12.37 12.22 0.12
C ALA A 105 -10.84 12.25 0.27
N ALA A 106 -10.34 12.20 1.51
CA ALA A 106 -8.92 12.13 1.82
C ALA A 106 -8.28 10.81 1.35
N LEU A 107 -8.99 9.68 1.44
CA LEU A 107 -8.54 8.40 0.89
C LEU A 107 -8.42 8.45 -0.64
N ALA A 108 -9.41 9.01 -1.33
CA ALA A 108 -9.36 9.19 -2.78
C ALA A 108 -8.24 10.15 -3.21
N ALA A 109 -8.04 11.23 -2.46
CA ALA A 109 -6.93 12.15 -2.68
C ALA A 109 -5.58 11.43 -2.53
N HIS A 110 -5.38 10.64 -1.47
CA HIS A 110 -4.19 9.82 -1.28
C HIS A 110 -3.92 8.91 -2.49
N VAL A 111 -4.94 8.22 -2.99
CA VAL A 111 -4.81 7.35 -4.17
C VAL A 111 -4.32 8.11 -5.40
N ARG A 112 -4.85 9.33 -5.64
CA ARG A 112 -4.51 10.14 -6.82
C ARG A 112 -3.10 10.72 -6.77
N ILE A 113 -2.67 11.19 -5.60
CA ILE A 113 -1.42 11.97 -5.47
C ILE A 113 -0.20 11.10 -5.16
N SER A 114 -0.39 9.91 -4.60
CA SER A 114 0.72 9.09 -4.13
C SER A 114 1.51 8.48 -5.29
N ALA A 115 2.80 8.83 -5.39
CA ALA A 115 3.71 8.22 -6.35
C ALA A 115 3.85 6.70 -6.13
N PHE A 116 3.70 6.22 -4.88
CA PHE A 116 3.71 4.79 -4.54
C PHE A 116 2.46 4.08 -5.07
N VAL A 117 1.30 4.73 -5.01
CA VAL A 117 0.05 4.19 -5.56
C VAL A 117 0.12 4.18 -7.09
N ALA A 118 0.61 5.26 -7.71
CA ALA A 118 0.83 5.31 -9.15
C ALA A 118 1.76 4.16 -9.62
N TRP A 119 2.89 3.95 -8.93
CA TRP A 119 3.81 2.85 -9.24
C TRP A 119 3.16 1.47 -9.09
N SER A 120 2.21 1.30 -8.18
CA SER A 120 1.48 0.03 -8.00
C SER A 120 0.71 -0.40 -9.25
N PHE A 121 0.28 0.55 -10.09
CA PHE A 121 -0.43 0.29 -11.35
C PHE A 121 0.49 0.26 -12.59
N ALA A 122 1.76 0.65 -12.44
CA ALA A 122 2.78 0.53 -13.48
C ALA A 122 4.10 -0.02 -12.89
N PRO A 123 4.09 -1.25 -12.34
CA PRO A 123 5.19 -1.73 -11.52
C PRO A 123 6.41 -2.18 -12.33
N GLY A 124 6.41 -2.10 -13.66
CA GLY A 124 7.48 -2.63 -14.50
C GLY A 124 7.39 -4.16 -14.71
N PRO A 125 8.38 -4.76 -15.39
CA PRO A 125 8.25 -6.11 -15.95
C PRO A 125 8.17 -7.21 -14.89
N GLY A 126 7.34 -8.23 -15.17
CA GLY A 126 7.24 -9.46 -14.38
C GLY A 126 6.53 -9.31 -13.03
N ARG A 127 5.87 -8.17 -12.75
CA ARG A 127 5.13 -7.92 -11.51
C ARG A 127 3.63 -7.89 -11.78
N THR A 128 2.83 -8.43 -10.86
CA THR A 128 1.37 -8.40 -10.96
C THR A 128 0.83 -6.99 -10.75
N VAL A 129 -0.18 -6.64 -11.55
CA VAL A 129 -0.84 -5.33 -11.54
C VAL A 129 -2.22 -5.48 -10.88
N PRO A 130 -2.61 -4.59 -9.95
CA PRO A 130 -3.98 -4.59 -9.42
C PRO A 130 -5.00 -4.34 -10.55
N PRO A 131 -6.23 -4.83 -10.44
CA PRO A 131 -7.28 -4.52 -11.41
C PRO A 131 -7.61 -3.01 -11.42
N GLY A 132 -7.93 -2.48 -12.60
CA GLY A 132 -8.27 -1.07 -12.81
C GLY A 132 -7.05 -0.14 -12.86
N GLY A 133 -7.23 1.10 -12.41
CA GLY A 133 -6.17 2.11 -12.37
C GLY A 133 -6.38 3.12 -11.24
N VAL A 134 -5.43 4.06 -11.11
CA VAL A 134 -5.47 5.14 -10.10
C VAL A 134 -6.79 5.92 -10.18
N THR A 135 -7.17 6.35 -11.38
CA THR A 135 -8.39 7.15 -11.60
C THR A 135 -9.64 6.39 -11.21
N SER A 136 -9.80 5.14 -11.68
CA SER A 136 -10.99 4.34 -11.39
C SER A 136 -11.09 3.97 -9.92
N LEU A 137 -9.96 3.68 -9.26
CA LEU A 137 -9.93 3.40 -7.82
C LEU A 137 -10.35 4.64 -7.01
N ALA A 138 -9.82 5.82 -7.35
CA ALA A 138 -10.19 7.05 -6.65
C ALA A 138 -11.67 7.42 -6.85
N GLN A 139 -12.22 7.22 -8.05
CA GLN A 139 -13.66 7.43 -8.28
C GLN A 139 -14.51 6.45 -7.49
N ALA A 140 -14.15 5.16 -7.49
CA ALA A 140 -14.87 4.15 -6.71
C ALA A 140 -14.89 4.49 -5.20
N ILE A 141 -13.79 5.01 -4.65
CA ILE A 141 -13.73 5.45 -3.24
C ILE A 141 -14.67 6.64 -3.00
N LEU A 142 -14.71 7.62 -3.91
CA LEU A 142 -15.60 8.78 -3.78
C LEU A 142 -17.07 8.38 -3.88
N GLU A 143 -17.42 7.54 -4.85
CA GLU A 143 -18.78 7.02 -5.03
C GLU A 143 -19.23 6.23 -3.81
N TRP A 144 -18.37 5.33 -3.31
CA TRP A 144 -18.60 4.59 -2.08
C TRP A 144 -18.82 5.53 -0.88
N GLY A 145 -17.98 6.56 -0.73
CA GLY A 145 -18.14 7.56 0.33
C GLY A 145 -19.45 8.34 0.23
N ARG A 146 -19.84 8.81 -0.96
CA ARG A 146 -21.12 9.50 -1.19
C ARG A 146 -22.33 8.62 -0.89
N ALA A 147 -22.22 7.31 -1.10
CA ALA A 147 -23.25 6.34 -0.77
C ALA A 147 -23.34 6.03 0.74
N GLY A 148 -22.60 6.73 1.61
CA GLY A 148 -22.56 6.46 3.06
C GLY A 148 -21.56 5.37 3.44
N ALA A 149 -20.59 5.07 2.58
CA ALA A 149 -19.56 4.06 2.80
C ALA A 149 -20.13 2.66 3.17
N PRO A 150 -21.09 2.11 2.42
CA PRO A 150 -21.71 0.84 2.77
C PRO A 150 -20.70 -0.30 2.72
N CYS A 151 -20.83 -1.24 3.64
CA CYS A 151 -20.06 -2.46 3.74
C CYS A 151 -20.98 -3.67 3.62
N ARG A 152 -20.45 -4.76 3.06
CA ARG A 152 -21.21 -6.02 2.96
C ARG A 152 -21.64 -6.49 4.36
N GLY A 153 -22.95 -6.66 4.54
CA GLY A 153 -23.54 -7.11 5.80
C GLY A 153 -23.78 -5.99 6.81
N ASP A 154 -23.71 -4.73 6.40
CA ASP A 154 -24.40 -3.67 7.14
C ASP A 154 -25.93 -3.96 7.18
N PRO A 155 -26.63 -3.50 8.22
CA PRO A 155 -28.08 -3.65 8.35
C PRO A 155 -28.87 -2.93 7.25
#